data_AF-A0A535IYT0-F1
#
_entry.id   AF-A0A535IYT0-F1
#
_cell.length_a   1.000
_cell.length_b   1.000
_cell.length_c   1.000
_cell.angle_alpha   90.00
_cell.angle_beta   90.00
_cell.angle_gamma   90.00
#
_symmetry.space_group_name_H-M   'P 1'
#
loop_
_entity.id
_entity.type
_entity.pdbx_description
1 polymer ?
#
loop_
_entity_poly.entity_id
_entity_poly.type
_entity_poly.pdbx_seq_one_letter_code
_entity_poly.pdbx_strand_id
1 'polypeptide(L)'
;MEEAHVAVNAVKAERRPAPGTGNAIAEYFHFAERGTDFATEARAGLTTFMVMAYIIFLNAGIIAKPLNLDPIAVSAATALVAGIMTIAMGIVGNYPFALAAGLGINAIVAFSLTAKGLDARGAMGVIVIEGLVITALVLIGLREAVMNAVPLALKRSIGVGIGLFILFIGFANGGIIAGQQSAYGSIPAVTMRPIVEPQQYVFLFGLAVTIVLFAMRIRAALIISILVTTVVAIVFGIQKVGDLVWSPNFSTLGLGLQDPFQAFAKLGVLTAILTIFAIMLLDFFDTMGTVTGVAAEAGLADA
;
A
#
# COMPACT_ATOMS: atom_id res chain seq x y z
N MET A 1 -46.41 -6.23 -6.93
CA MET A 1 -45.37 -7.10 -6.30
C MET A 1 -44.06 -6.35 -6.03
N GLU A 2 -43.90 -5.10 -6.50
CA GLU A 2 -42.68 -4.30 -6.30
C GLU A 2 -42.64 -3.56 -4.96
N GLU A 3 -43.79 -3.32 -4.32
CA GLU A 3 -43.87 -2.60 -3.04
C GLU A 3 -43.69 -3.51 -1.81
N ALA A 4 -43.73 -4.84 -1.97
CA ALA A 4 -43.61 -5.79 -0.86
C ALA A 4 -42.16 -6.16 -0.52
N HIS A 5 -41.20 -5.91 -1.42
CA HIS A 5 -39.77 -6.17 -1.17
C HIS A 5 -39.04 -5.02 -0.47
N VAL A 6 -39.62 -3.81 -0.46
CA VAL A 6 -39.08 -2.66 0.29
C VAL A 6 -39.35 -2.82 1.79
N ALA A 7 -40.40 -3.56 2.17
CA ALA A 7 -40.87 -3.64 3.55
C ALA A 7 -40.12 -4.66 4.45
N VAL A 8 -39.30 -5.57 3.89
CA VAL A 8 -38.66 -6.65 4.68
C VAL A 8 -37.28 -6.28 5.24
N ASN A 9 -36.65 -5.19 4.77
CA ASN A 9 -35.40 -4.68 5.35
C ASN A 9 -35.60 -3.58 6.42
N ALA A 10 -36.85 -3.27 6.78
CA ALA A 10 -37.17 -2.35 7.87
C ALA A 10 -37.08 -3.00 9.27
N VAL A 11 -36.34 -4.11 9.42
CA VAL A 11 -36.07 -4.73 10.71
C VAL A 11 -34.94 -3.98 11.40
N LYS A 12 -35.33 -2.98 12.18
CA LYS A 12 -34.66 -2.54 13.40
C LYS A 12 -33.20 -2.08 13.24
N ALA A 13 -32.98 -1.05 12.43
CA ALA A 13 -31.96 -0.07 12.80
C ALA A 13 -32.46 0.61 14.09
N GLU A 14 -32.03 0.10 15.25
CA GLU A 14 -32.09 0.87 16.48
C GLU A 14 -31.41 2.21 16.17
N ARG A 15 -32.21 3.26 15.97
CA ARG A 15 -31.72 4.64 15.89
C ARG A 15 -31.07 4.91 17.23
N ARG A 16 -29.76 4.66 17.30
CA ARG A 16 -28.92 5.08 18.42
C ARG A 16 -29.15 6.58 18.61
N PRO A 17 -29.27 7.05 19.86
CA PRO A 17 -29.48 8.46 20.12
C PRO A 17 -28.37 9.25 19.42
N ALA A 18 -28.76 10.32 18.71
CA ALA A 18 -27.81 11.23 18.10
C ALA A 18 -26.76 11.62 19.17
N PRO A 19 -25.45 11.58 18.86
CA PRO A 19 -24.45 12.01 19.82
C PRO A 19 -24.80 13.42 20.25
N GLY A 20 -24.92 13.61 21.57
CA GLY A 20 -25.53 14.79 22.17
C GLY A 20 -24.98 16.08 21.58
N THR A 21 -25.90 17.00 21.27
CA THR A 21 -25.63 18.42 21.02
C THR A 21 -24.65 18.92 22.09
N GLY A 22 -23.44 19.34 21.68
CA GLY A 22 -22.40 19.83 22.60
C GLY A 22 -21.05 19.08 22.56
N ASN A 23 -20.85 18.08 21.70
CA ASN A 23 -19.55 17.45 21.51
C ASN A 23 -18.85 17.98 20.24
N ALA A 24 -17.87 18.88 20.42
CA ALA A 24 -17.14 19.52 19.32
C ALA A 24 -16.52 18.54 18.31
N ILE A 25 -16.13 17.35 18.75
CA ILE A 25 -15.61 16.30 17.88
C ILE A 25 -16.72 15.75 16.97
N ALA A 26 -17.90 15.46 17.55
CA ALA A 26 -19.02 14.91 16.81
C ALA A 26 -19.57 15.90 15.78
N GLU A 27 -19.52 17.20 16.10
CA GLU A 27 -19.89 18.29 15.18
C GLU A 27 -18.87 18.43 14.05
N TYR A 28 -17.57 18.46 14.37
CA TYR A 28 -16.52 18.60 13.36
C TYR A 28 -16.51 17.46 12.33
N PHE A 29 -16.70 16.22 12.79
CA PHE A 29 -16.68 15.03 11.93
C PHE A 29 -18.07 14.63 11.41
N HIS A 30 -19.09 15.48 11.60
CA HIS A 30 -20.45 15.26 11.10
C HIS A 30 -21.03 13.88 11.50
N PHE A 31 -20.85 13.46 12.76
CA PHE A 31 -21.27 12.13 13.21
C PHE A 31 -22.76 11.85 13.03
N ALA A 32 -23.61 12.87 13.21
CA ALA A 32 -25.04 12.76 13.03
C ALA A 32 -25.42 12.48 11.56
N GLU A 33 -24.78 13.19 10.62
CA GLU A 33 -24.99 13.00 9.17
C GLU A 33 -24.46 11.64 8.70
N ARG A 34 -23.34 11.20 9.28
CA ARG A 34 -22.70 9.91 8.99
C ARG A 34 -23.33 8.73 9.75
N GLY A 35 -24.30 8.99 10.64
CA GLY A 35 -24.97 7.94 11.43
C GLY A 35 -24.03 7.13 12.33
N THR A 36 -22.98 7.75 12.87
CA THR A 36 -21.91 7.07 13.64
C THR A 36 -21.73 7.65 15.05
N ASP A 37 -20.89 7.01 15.85
CA ASP A 37 -20.49 7.45 17.18
C ASP A 37 -18.99 7.21 17.44
N PHE A 38 -18.44 7.87 18.46
CA PHE A 38 -17.01 7.82 18.76
C PHE A 38 -16.50 6.39 18.98
N ALA A 39 -17.29 5.54 19.66
CA ALA A 39 -16.88 4.16 19.93
C ALA A 39 -16.83 3.32 18.65
N THR A 40 -17.73 3.59 17.71
CA THR A 40 -17.79 2.93 16.41
C THR A 40 -16.62 3.38 15.53
N GLU A 41 -16.37 4.68 15.44
CA GLU A 41 -15.21 5.24 14.71
C GLU A 41 -13.87 4.75 15.29
N ALA A 42 -13.72 4.72 16.62
CA ALA A 42 -12.50 4.22 17.25
C ALA A 42 -12.23 2.74 16.93
N ARG A 43 -13.28 1.89 16.96
CA ARG A 43 -13.16 0.48 16.58
C ARG A 43 -12.91 0.29 15.09
N ALA A 44 -13.50 1.15 14.24
CA ALA A 44 -13.28 1.15 12.81
C ALA A 44 -11.82 1.53 12.50
N GLY A 45 -11.31 2.62 13.09
CA GLY A 45 -9.93 3.05 12.98
C GLY A 45 -8.94 1.98 13.44
N LEU A 46 -9.18 1.35 14.60
CA LEU A 46 -8.34 0.23 15.07
C LEU A 46 -8.38 -0.97 14.10
N THR A 47 -9.55 -1.28 13.55
CA THR A 47 -9.69 -2.33 12.54
C THR A 47 -8.88 -2.00 11.28
N THR A 48 -9.02 -0.78 10.75
CA THR A 48 -8.30 -0.31 9.58
C THR A 48 -6.79 -0.33 9.81
N PHE A 49 -6.33 0.13 10.98
CA PHE A 49 -4.93 0.02 11.38
C PHE A 49 -4.44 -1.42 11.36
N MET A 50 -5.18 -2.35 11.98
CA MET A 50 -4.83 -3.78 11.98
C MET A 50 -4.85 -4.41 10.59
N VAL A 51 -5.69 -3.94 9.67
CA VAL A 51 -5.71 -4.44 8.29
C VAL A 51 -4.52 -3.89 7.50
N MET A 52 -4.07 -2.67 7.78
CA MET A 52 -3.04 -1.99 7.00
C MET A 52 -1.63 -2.11 7.57
N ALA A 53 -1.45 -2.44 8.85
CA ALA A 53 -0.12 -2.40 9.49
C ALA A 53 0.90 -3.37 8.88
N TYR A 54 0.47 -4.35 8.07
CA TYR A 54 1.40 -5.17 7.26
C TYR A 54 2.29 -4.31 6.36
N ILE A 55 1.85 -3.10 5.97
CA ILE A 55 2.62 -2.19 5.12
C ILE A 55 3.96 -1.81 5.75
N ILE A 56 4.04 -1.78 7.08
CA ILE A 56 5.26 -1.43 7.83
C ILE A 56 6.39 -2.38 7.45
N PHE A 57 6.08 -3.68 7.34
CA PHE A 57 7.06 -4.71 7.01
C PHE A 57 7.15 -4.98 5.52
N LEU A 58 6.01 -5.00 4.82
CA LEU A 58 5.98 -5.33 3.40
C LEU A 58 6.69 -4.27 2.55
N ASN A 59 6.48 -2.98 2.83
CA ASN A 59 7.13 -1.91 2.09
C ASN A 59 8.66 -2.04 2.17
N ALA A 60 9.20 -2.17 3.40
CA ALA A 60 10.62 -2.40 3.64
C ALA A 60 11.13 -3.69 2.96
N GLY A 61 10.34 -4.76 3.01
CA GLY A 61 10.68 -6.03 2.35
C GLY A 61 10.80 -5.94 0.83
N ILE A 62 10.17 -4.95 0.19
CA ILE A 62 10.26 -4.73 -1.26
C ILE A 62 11.41 -3.78 -1.61
N ILE A 63 11.50 -2.62 -0.94
CA ILE A 63 12.38 -1.54 -1.39
C ILE A 63 13.76 -1.52 -0.71
N ALA A 64 13.90 -2.06 0.51
CA ALA A 64 15.11 -1.84 1.29
C ALA A 64 16.35 -2.49 0.66
N LYS A 65 16.26 -3.79 0.31
CA LYS A 65 17.40 -4.52 -0.27
C LYS A 65 17.81 -3.97 -1.65
N PRO A 66 16.90 -3.75 -2.61
CA PRO A 66 17.30 -3.26 -3.94
C PRO A 66 17.88 -1.84 -3.93
N LEU A 67 17.46 -1.01 -2.97
CA LEU A 67 17.99 0.35 -2.78
C LEU A 67 19.16 0.41 -1.80
N ASN A 68 19.62 -0.72 -1.26
CA ASN A 68 20.67 -0.79 -0.24
C ASN A 68 20.39 0.10 0.99
N LEU A 69 19.16 0.03 1.50
CA LEU A 69 18.69 0.76 2.68
C LEU A 69 18.51 -0.18 3.88
N ASP A 70 18.61 0.38 5.08
CA ASP A 70 18.27 -0.31 6.31
C ASP A 70 16.74 -0.57 6.37
N PRO A 71 16.27 -1.83 6.43
CA PRO A 71 14.86 -2.15 6.51
C PRO A 71 14.17 -1.56 7.74
N ILE A 72 14.88 -1.40 8.87
CA ILE A 72 14.33 -0.80 10.08
C ILE A 72 14.07 0.69 9.84
N ALA A 73 15.01 1.38 9.19
CA ALA A 73 14.85 2.78 8.85
C ALA A 73 13.69 3.02 7.87
N VAL A 74 13.57 2.18 6.84
CA VAL A 74 12.46 2.24 5.88
C VAL A 74 11.11 1.98 6.57
N SER A 75 11.04 0.99 7.46
CA SER A 75 9.82 0.67 8.21
C SER A 75 9.39 1.83 9.11
N ALA A 76 10.34 2.41 9.85
CA ALA A 76 10.09 3.54 10.75
C ALA A 76 9.65 4.79 9.98
N ALA A 77 10.32 5.12 8.87
CA ALA A 77 9.92 6.21 7.99
C ALA A 77 8.52 5.99 7.39
N THR A 78 8.21 4.77 6.93
CA THR A 78 6.89 4.42 6.39
C THR A 78 5.79 4.60 7.43
N ALA A 79 6.00 4.05 8.64
CA ALA A 79 5.02 4.14 9.72
C ALA A 79 4.77 5.59 10.16
N LEU A 80 5.84 6.38 10.28
CA LEU A 80 5.74 7.79 10.66
C LEU A 80 4.97 8.61 9.62
N VAL A 81 5.38 8.51 8.34
CA VAL A 81 4.75 9.29 7.27
C VAL A 81 3.31 8.84 7.04
N ALA A 82 3.02 7.54 7.03
CA ALA A 82 1.66 7.02 6.90
C ALA A 82 0.76 7.50 8.05
N GLY A 83 1.28 7.50 9.29
CA GLY A 83 0.56 8.02 10.45
C GLY A 83 0.24 9.51 10.31
N ILE A 84 1.23 10.34 9.98
CA ILE A 84 1.05 11.78 9.78
C ILE A 84 0.05 12.06 8.66
N MET A 85 0.18 11.37 7.52
CA MET A 85 -0.70 11.58 6.37
C MET A 85 -2.13 11.08 6.64
N THR A 86 -2.29 9.96 7.35
CA THR A 86 -3.62 9.48 7.78
C THR A 86 -4.29 10.45 8.75
N ILE A 87 -3.54 11.01 9.70
CA ILE A 87 -4.05 12.05 10.61
C ILE A 87 -4.43 13.31 9.82
N ALA A 88 -3.59 13.74 8.89
CA ALA A 88 -3.88 14.89 8.04
C ALA A 88 -5.12 14.68 7.16
N MET A 89 -5.31 13.48 6.60
CA MET A 89 -6.51 13.13 5.82
C MET A 89 -7.77 13.19 6.69
N GLY A 90 -7.70 12.65 7.91
CA GLY A 90 -8.81 12.70 8.86
C GLY A 90 -9.13 14.14 9.29
N ILE A 91 -8.13 14.90 9.74
CA ILE A 91 -8.35 16.25 10.29
C ILE A 91 -8.55 17.28 9.17
N VAL A 92 -7.60 17.43 8.25
CA VAL A 92 -7.63 18.48 7.22
C VAL A 92 -8.61 18.12 6.10
N GLY A 93 -8.61 16.86 5.67
CA GLY A 93 -9.51 16.39 4.61
C GLY A 93 -10.95 16.15 5.09
N ASN A 94 -11.13 15.83 6.37
CA ASN A 94 -12.40 15.33 6.92
C ASN A 94 -12.95 14.11 6.13
N TYR A 95 -12.06 13.26 5.61
CA TYR A 95 -12.41 12.01 4.94
C TYR A 95 -11.91 10.80 5.75
N PRO A 96 -12.72 9.75 5.90
CA PRO A 96 -12.36 8.54 6.66
C PRO A 96 -11.46 7.60 5.84
N PHE A 97 -10.41 8.13 5.21
CA PHE A 97 -9.46 7.36 4.42
C PHE A 97 -8.11 7.28 5.13
N ALA A 98 -7.60 6.05 5.27
CA ALA A 98 -6.24 5.82 5.76
C ALA A 98 -5.26 5.86 4.58
N LEU A 99 -4.13 6.54 4.79
CA LEU A 99 -3.09 6.73 3.78
C LEU A 99 -1.83 5.97 4.17
N ALA A 100 -1.25 5.27 3.20
CA ALA A 100 0.02 4.56 3.35
C ALA A 100 0.78 4.54 2.02
N ALA A 101 1.94 3.87 1.99
CA ALA A 101 2.74 3.76 0.77
C ALA A 101 2.01 3.00 -0.35
N GLY A 102 2.02 3.57 -1.56
CA GLY A 102 1.46 2.95 -2.77
C GLY A 102 2.28 1.74 -3.22
N LEU A 103 1.81 0.54 -2.90
CA LEU A 103 2.51 -0.71 -3.22
C LEU A 103 2.69 -0.93 -4.73
N GLY A 104 1.83 -0.32 -5.56
CA GLY A 104 1.91 -0.43 -7.01
C GLY A 104 3.23 0.10 -7.59
N ILE A 105 3.81 1.12 -6.98
CA ILE A 105 4.99 1.82 -7.51
C ILE A 105 6.30 1.25 -6.92
N ASN A 106 6.24 0.59 -5.76
CA ASN A 106 7.41 0.02 -5.09
C ASN A 106 8.24 -0.90 -5.99
N ALA A 107 7.58 -1.67 -6.84
CA ALA A 107 8.18 -2.52 -7.86
C ALA A 107 9.12 -1.74 -8.80
N ILE A 108 8.58 -0.65 -9.36
CA ILE A 108 9.28 0.19 -10.32
C ILE A 108 10.45 0.88 -9.64
N VAL A 109 10.23 1.40 -8.43
CA VAL A 109 11.28 2.06 -7.64
C VAL A 109 12.40 1.08 -7.29
N ALA A 110 12.06 -0.10 -6.78
CA ALA A 110 13.03 -1.06 -6.30
C ALA A 110 13.82 -1.73 -7.42
N PHE A 111 13.18 -2.05 -8.55
CA PHE A 111 13.79 -2.88 -9.60
C PHE A 111 14.00 -2.16 -10.93
N SER A 112 13.05 -1.35 -11.37
CA SER A 112 13.16 -0.69 -12.69
C SER A 112 14.05 0.54 -12.66
N LEU A 113 13.93 1.41 -11.65
CA LEU A 113 14.75 2.61 -11.52
C LEU A 113 16.20 2.28 -11.18
N THR A 114 16.41 1.27 -10.33
CA THR A 114 17.75 0.76 -10.00
C THR A 114 18.42 0.09 -11.20
N ALA A 115 17.68 -0.68 -12.00
CA ALA A 115 18.19 -1.25 -13.26
C ALA A 115 18.57 -0.18 -14.29
N LYS A 116 17.94 1.00 -14.23
CA LYS A 116 18.32 2.18 -15.02
C LYS A 116 19.53 2.95 -14.46
N GLY A 117 20.16 2.44 -13.39
CA GLY A 117 21.37 3.00 -12.79
C GLY A 117 21.15 4.07 -11.73
N LEU A 118 19.90 4.30 -11.30
CA LEU A 118 19.62 5.22 -10.18
C LEU A 118 19.92 4.55 -8.85
N ASP A 119 20.56 5.29 -7.95
CA ASP A 119 20.70 4.87 -6.56
C ASP A 119 19.43 5.20 -5.76
N ALA A 120 19.44 4.94 -4.46
CA ALA A 120 18.29 5.21 -3.59
C ALA A 120 17.86 6.68 -3.58
N ARG A 121 18.80 7.63 -3.69
CA ARG A 121 18.50 9.06 -3.70
C ARG A 121 17.84 9.44 -5.02
N GLY A 122 18.40 8.99 -6.14
CA GLY A 122 17.84 9.23 -7.46
C GLY A 122 16.48 8.58 -7.66
N ALA A 123 16.30 7.32 -7.22
CA ALA A 123 15.05 6.60 -7.34
C ALA A 123 13.93 7.24 -6.49
N MET A 124 14.22 7.62 -5.25
CA MET A 124 13.27 8.37 -4.41
C MET A 124 13.08 9.81 -4.90
N GLY A 125 14.09 10.38 -5.56
CA GLY A 125 14.04 11.69 -6.20
C GLY A 125 13.00 11.77 -7.31
N VAL A 126 12.89 10.72 -8.12
CA VAL A 126 11.82 10.58 -9.12
C VAL A 126 10.45 10.66 -8.47
N ILE A 127 10.25 10.00 -7.32
CA ILE A 127 8.98 10.02 -6.57
C ILE A 127 8.67 11.40 -6.00
N VAL A 128 9.68 12.12 -5.50
CA VAL A 128 9.49 13.51 -5.05
C VAL A 128 9.04 14.41 -6.19
N ILE A 129 9.72 14.34 -7.34
CA ILE A 129 9.38 15.18 -8.49
C ILE A 129 8.00 14.82 -9.04
N GLU A 130 7.70 13.53 -9.14
CA GLU A 130 6.38 13.04 -9.53
C GLU A 130 5.28 13.57 -8.59
N GLY A 131 5.47 13.42 -7.27
CA GLY A 131 4.55 13.95 -6.25
C GLY A 131 4.32 15.46 -6.34
N LEU A 132 5.37 16.24 -6.64
CA LEU A 132 5.25 17.68 -6.86
C LEU A 132 4.47 18.00 -8.13
N VAL A 133 4.73 17.28 -9.22
CA VAL A 133 4.04 17.45 -10.50
C VAL A 133 2.56 17.09 -10.34
N ILE A 134 2.22 15.95 -9.75
CA ILE A 134 0.82 15.56 -9.57
C ILE A 134 0.08 16.53 -8.64
N THR A 135 0.73 17.00 -7.58
CA THR A 135 0.16 18.04 -6.71
C THR A 135 -0.16 19.30 -7.50
N ALA A 136 0.77 19.77 -8.34
CA ALA A 136 0.53 20.92 -9.20
C ALA A 136 -0.63 20.66 -10.19
N LEU A 137 -0.69 19.48 -10.80
CA LEU A 137 -1.77 19.09 -11.73
C LEU A 137 -3.15 19.02 -11.06
N VAL A 138 -3.22 18.56 -9.81
CA VAL A 138 -4.45 18.53 -9.03
C VAL A 138 -4.90 19.95 -8.68
N LEU A 139 -3.97 20.83 -8.28
CA LEU A 139 -4.27 22.22 -7.94
C LEU A 139 -4.80 23.03 -9.13
N ILE A 140 -4.33 22.75 -10.35
CA ILE A 140 -4.83 23.40 -11.57
C ILE A 140 -6.12 22.77 -12.12
N GLY A 141 -6.68 21.75 -11.46
CA GLY A 141 -7.94 21.10 -11.87
C GLY A 141 -7.82 20.10 -13.02
N LEU A 142 -6.60 19.72 -13.44
CA LEU A 142 -6.40 18.80 -14.57
C LEU A 142 -6.76 17.34 -14.22
N ARG A 143 -7.02 17.04 -12.94
CA ARG A 143 -7.39 15.70 -12.46
C ARG A 143 -8.58 15.09 -13.22
N GLU A 144 -9.59 15.89 -13.55
CA GLU A 144 -10.81 15.41 -14.22
C GLU A 144 -10.53 15.05 -15.69
N ALA A 145 -9.66 15.81 -16.37
CA ALA A 145 -9.25 15.54 -17.73
C ALA A 145 -8.49 14.21 -17.84
N VAL A 146 -7.58 13.94 -16.90
CA VAL A 146 -6.87 12.65 -16.83
C VAL A 146 -7.84 11.52 -16.50
N MET A 147 -8.81 11.76 -15.61
CA MET A 147 -9.82 10.77 -15.23
C MET A 147 -10.71 10.31 -16.38
N ASN A 148 -11.14 11.26 -17.21
CA ASN A 148 -11.98 11.00 -18.37
C ASN A 148 -11.20 10.40 -19.54
N ALA A 149 -9.89 10.64 -19.63
CA ALA A 149 -9.06 10.12 -20.71
C ALA A 149 -8.81 8.60 -20.61
N VAL A 150 -8.99 7.99 -19.42
CA VAL A 150 -8.53 6.62 -19.18
C VAL A 150 -9.70 5.66 -19.01
N PRO A 151 -9.82 4.65 -19.91
CA PRO A 151 -10.90 3.66 -19.84
C PRO A 151 -10.90 2.89 -18.53
N LEU A 152 -12.10 2.61 -18.00
CA LEU A 152 -12.29 1.82 -16.77
C LEU A 152 -11.65 0.42 -16.84
N ALA A 153 -11.61 -0.17 -18.04
CA ALA A 153 -10.94 -1.44 -18.28
C ALA A 153 -9.42 -1.36 -17.99
N LEU A 154 -8.76 -0.26 -18.37
CA LEU A 154 -7.32 -0.08 -18.09
C LEU A 154 -7.08 0.09 -16.58
N LYS A 155 -7.94 0.87 -15.90
CA LYS A 155 -7.89 1.05 -14.44
C LYS A 155 -7.98 -0.29 -13.69
N ARG A 156 -8.91 -1.17 -14.10
CA ARG A 156 -9.06 -2.51 -13.50
C ARG A 156 -7.85 -3.42 -13.77
N SER A 157 -7.33 -3.41 -15.00
CA SER A 157 -6.17 -4.24 -15.37
C SER A 157 -4.90 -3.89 -14.61
N ILE A 158 -4.71 -2.61 -14.25
CA ILE A 158 -3.56 -2.15 -13.46
C ILE A 158 -3.56 -2.80 -12.08
N GLY A 159 -4.71 -2.78 -11.38
CA GLY A 159 -4.86 -3.43 -10.07
C GLY A 159 -4.56 -4.94 -10.13
N VAL A 160 -5.05 -5.64 -11.15
CA VAL A 160 -4.75 -7.08 -11.36
C VAL A 160 -3.26 -7.30 -11.61
N GLY A 161 -2.63 -6.47 -12.47
CA GLY A 161 -1.21 -6.56 -12.78
C GLY A 161 -0.33 -6.35 -11.55
N ILE A 162 -0.63 -5.34 -10.73
CA ILE A 162 0.06 -5.07 -9.46
C ILE A 162 -0.08 -6.26 -8.51
N GLY A 163 -1.30 -6.80 -8.35
CA GLY A 163 -1.55 -7.95 -7.49
C GLY A 163 -0.75 -9.19 -7.90
N LEU A 164 -0.74 -9.52 -9.19
CA LEU A 164 0.06 -10.64 -9.73
C LEU A 164 1.57 -10.39 -9.57
N PHE A 165 2.01 -9.15 -9.68
CA PHE A 165 3.42 -8.80 -9.50
C PHE A 165 3.87 -8.91 -8.03
N ILE A 166 3.05 -8.46 -7.07
CA ILE A 166 3.32 -8.63 -5.63
C ILE A 166 3.32 -10.12 -5.27
N LEU A 167 2.38 -10.90 -5.84
CA LEU A 167 2.36 -12.34 -5.68
C LEU A 167 3.66 -12.98 -6.18
N PHE A 168 4.14 -12.57 -7.35
CA PHE A 168 5.42 -13.00 -7.90
C PHE A 168 6.59 -12.68 -6.97
N ILE A 169 6.66 -11.46 -6.41
CA ILE A 169 7.68 -11.08 -5.41
C ILE A 169 7.59 -12.00 -4.18
N GLY A 170 6.37 -12.30 -3.71
CA GLY A 170 6.15 -13.23 -2.59
C GLY A 170 6.75 -14.61 -2.85
N PHE A 171 6.50 -15.19 -4.02
CA PHE A 171 7.07 -16.47 -4.42
C PHE A 171 8.59 -16.43 -4.63
N ALA A 172 9.13 -15.30 -5.11
CA ALA A 172 10.57 -15.10 -5.25
C ALA A 172 11.25 -15.02 -3.87
N ASN A 173 10.72 -14.22 -2.96
CA ASN A 173 11.22 -14.08 -1.58
C ASN A 173 11.05 -15.37 -0.77
N GLY A 174 9.98 -16.13 -1.02
CA GLY A 174 9.75 -17.46 -0.44
C GLY A 174 10.67 -18.56 -1.01
N GLY A 175 11.53 -18.24 -1.98
CA GLY A 175 12.48 -19.17 -2.57
C GLY A 175 11.86 -20.18 -3.54
N ILE A 176 10.60 -20.02 -3.95
CA ILE A 176 9.92 -20.89 -4.92
C ILE A 176 10.29 -20.49 -6.35
N ILE A 177 10.43 -19.19 -6.59
CA ILE A 177 10.83 -18.65 -7.88
C ILE A 177 12.27 -18.14 -7.81
N ALA A 178 13.09 -18.47 -8.81
CA ALA A 178 14.37 -17.81 -9.02
C ALA A 178 14.46 -17.19 -10.41
N GLY A 179 15.08 -16.00 -10.45
CA GLY A 179 15.55 -15.41 -11.69
C GLY A 179 16.79 -16.17 -12.19
N GLN A 180 16.75 -16.63 -13.43
CA GLN A 180 17.91 -17.05 -14.17
C GLN A 180 18.36 -15.96 -15.14
N GLN A 181 19.67 -15.79 -15.25
CA GLN A 181 20.27 -15.02 -16.32
C GLN A 181 20.10 -15.82 -17.62
N SER A 182 19.18 -15.37 -18.48
CA SER A 182 18.91 -16.06 -19.76
C SER A 182 20.17 -16.09 -20.62
N ALA A 183 20.50 -17.27 -21.15
CA ALA A 183 21.60 -17.47 -22.09
C ALA A 183 21.42 -16.70 -23.41
N TYR A 184 20.23 -16.14 -23.67
CA TYR A 184 19.86 -15.44 -24.90
C TYR A 184 19.52 -13.95 -24.72
N GLY A 185 19.95 -13.33 -23.61
CA GLY A 185 19.77 -11.90 -23.38
C GLY A 185 18.34 -11.46 -23.01
N SER A 186 18.28 -10.33 -22.30
CA SER A 186 17.17 -9.42 -21.93
C SER A 186 15.79 -9.95 -21.47
N ILE A 187 15.50 -11.25 -21.50
CA ILE A 187 14.28 -11.79 -20.90
C ILE A 187 14.69 -12.52 -19.62
N PRO A 188 14.28 -12.05 -18.43
CA PRO A 188 14.53 -12.78 -17.19
C PRO A 188 13.85 -14.15 -17.30
N ALA A 189 14.65 -15.21 -17.43
CA ALA A 189 14.10 -16.56 -17.43
C ALA A 189 13.68 -16.86 -15.99
N VAL A 190 12.39 -17.03 -15.76
CA VAL A 190 11.86 -17.39 -14.46
C VAL A 190 11.83 -18.90 -14.38
N THR A 191 12.47 -19.46 -13.35
CA THR A 191 12.44 -20.91 -13.10
C THR A 191 11.82 -21.20 -11.75
N MET A 192 11.03 -22.28 -11.69
CA MET A 192 10.57 -22.81 -10.42
C MET A 192 11.68 -23.64 -9.79
N ARG A 193 11.98 -23.37 -8.52
CA ARG A 193 12.92 -24.17 -7.74
C ARG A 193 12.17 -25.36 -7.12
N PRO A 194 12.79 -26.55 -7.06
CA PRO A 194 12.27 -27.65 -6.26
C PRO A 194 12.04 -27.20 -4.81
N ILE A 195 10.95 -27.68 -4.20
CA ILE A 195 10.62 -27.39 -2.79
C ILE A 195 11.41 -28.38 -1.93
N VAL A 196 12.61 -27.98 -1.51
CA VAL A 196 13.53 -28.81 -0.73
C VAL A 196 14.15 -28.07 0.45
N GLU A 197 14.12 -26.73 0.42
CA GLU A 197 14.69 -25.89 1.47
C GLU A 197 13.66 -25.64 2.58
N PRO A 198 14.05 -25.71 3.87
CA PRO A 198 13.14 -25.46 5.00
C PRO A 198 12.36 -24.14 4.92
N GLN A 199 12.97 -23.09 4.36
CA GLN A 199 12.34 -21.78 4.18
C GLN A 199 11.11 -21.83 3.24
N GLN A 200 11.13 -22.68 2.21
CA GLN A 200 10.04 -22.82 1.26
C GLN A 200 8.81 -23.46 1.94
N TYR A 201 9.04 -24.42 2.84
CA TYR A 201 7.96 -25.03 3.63
C TYR A 201 7.32 -24.04 4.60
N VAL A 202 8.12 -23.18 5.26
CA VAL A 202 7.59 -22.11 6.10
C VAL A 202 6.78 -21.10 5.30
N PHE A 203 7.25 -20.73 4.09
CA PHE A 203 6.48 -19.88 3.19
C PHE A 203 5.13 -20.51 2.83
N LEU A 204 5.10 -21.78 2.42
CA LEU A 204 3.86 -22.49 2.06
C LEU A 204 2.90 -22.61 3.26
N PHE A 205 3.44 -22.90 4.44
CA PHE A 205 2.66 -22.91 5.68
C PHE A 205 2.05 -21.53 5.96
N GLY A 206 2.83 -20.45 5.90
CA GLY A 206 2.35 -19.10 6.12
C GLY A 206 1.31 -18.65 5.10
N LEU A 207 1.48 -19.05 3.83
CA LEU A 207 0.50 -18.85 2.77
C LEU A 207 -0.82 -19.59 3.10
N ALA A 208 -0.74 -20.86 3.51
CA ALA A 208 -1.92 -21.64 3.90
C ALA A 208 -2.65 -21.02 5.09
N VAL A 209 -1.92 -20.60 6.14
CA VAL A 209 -2.49 -19.90 7.30
C VAL A 209 -3.18 -18.61 6.86
N THR A 210 -2.55 -17.83 5.98
CA THR A 210 -3.15 -16.60 5.44
C THR A 210 -4.45 -16.89 4.72
N ILE A 211 -4.47 -17.88 3.82
CA ILE A 211 -5.67 -18.26 3.05
C ILE A 211 -6.80 -18.72 3.99
N VAL A 212 -6.48 -19.54 4.99
CA VAL A 212 -7.48 -20.03 5.97
C VAL A 212 -8.06 -18.88 6.78
N LEU A 213 -7.22 -18.02 7.38
CA LEU A 213 -7.68 -16.90 8.18
C LEU A 213 -8.48 -15.88 7.34
N PHE A 214 -8.06 -15.66 6.09
CA PHE A 214 -8.76 -14.81 5.15
C PHE A 214 -10.12 -15.39 4.75
N ALA A 215 -10.19 -16.70 4.46
CA ALA A 215 -11.44 -17.40 4.16
C ALA A 215 -12.41 -17.39 5.37
N MET A 216 -11.87 -17.43 6.58
CA MET A 216 -12.63 -17.26 7.84
C MET A 216 -13.06 -15.82 8.11
N ARG A 217 -12.73 -14.86 7.23
CA ARG A 217 -13.04 -13.42 7.36
C ARG A 217 -12.49 -12.78 8.64
N ILE A 218 -11.32 -13.23 9.08
CA ILE A 218 -10.63 -12.64 10.24
C ILE A 218 -9.95 -11.33 9.80
N ARG A 219 -10.33 -10.21 10.42
CA ARG A 219 -9.88 -8.85 10.04
C ARG A 219 -8.36 -8.69 10.06
N ALA A 220 -7.67 -9.32 11.01
CA ALA A 220 -6.22 -9.25 11.15
C ALA A 220 -5.49 -10.46 10.52
N ALA A 221 -6.10 -11.14 9.53
CA ALA A 221 -5.59 -12.37 8.93
C ALA A 221 -4.11 -12.28 8.52
N LEU A 222 -3.71 -11.20 7.85
CA LEU A 222 -2.33 -10.99 7.41
C LEU A 222 -1.35 -10.77 8.58
N ILE A 223 -1.70 -9.95 9.57
CA ILE A 223 -0.81 -9.73 10.73
C ILE A 223 -0.66 -11.03 11.52
N ILE A 224 -1.77 -11.71 11.80
CA ILE A 224 -1.74 -12.98 12.54
C ILE A 224 -0.92 -14.01 11.77
N SER A 225 -1.08 -14.13 10.46
CA SER A 225 -0.30 -15.07 9.67
C SER A 225 1.19 -14.71 9.66
N ILE A 226 1.56 -13.44 9.57
CA ILE A 226 2.97 -13.00 9.68
C ILE A 226 3.54 -13.40 11.05
N LEU A 227 2.83 -13.14 12.14
CA LEU A 227 3.30 -13.47 13.50
C LEU A 227 3.45 -14.99 13.68
N VAL A 228 2.42 -15.76 13.32
CA VAL A 228 2.43 -17.22 13.42
C VAL A 228 3.56 -17.82 12.58
N THR A 229 3.72 -17.36 11.33
CA THR A 229 4.77 -17.84 10.43
C THR A 229 6.16 -17.48 10.94
N THR A 230 6.32 -16.30 11.55
CA THR A 230 7.58 -15.87 12.17
C THR A 230 7.94 -16.73 13.37
N VAL A 231 6.99 -17.03 14.26
CA VAL A 231 7.21 -17.94 15.39
C VAL A 231 7.63 -19.32 14.90
N VAL A 232 6.94 -19.86 13.89
CA VAL A 232 7.30 -21.14 13.27
C VAL A 232 8.71 -21.08 12.69
N ALA A 233 9.06 -20.02 11.96
CA ALA A 233 10.41 -19.84 11.40
C ALA A 233 11.50 -19.82 12.48
N ILE A 234 11.22 -19.22 13.64
CA ILE A 234 12.14 -19.18 14.78
C ILE A 234 12.29 -20.56 15.42
N VAL A 235 11.18 -21.26 15.67
CA VAL A 235 11.19 -22.60 16.29
C VAL A 235 11.96 -23.61 15.44
N PHE A 236 11.84 -23.53 14.11
CA PHE A 236 12.57 -24.40 13.19
C PHE A 236 13.99 -23.90 12.85
N GLY A 237 14.47 -22.83 13.49
CA GLY A 237 15.83 -22.30 13.31
C GLY A 237 16.09 -21.67 11.94
N ILE A 238 15.05 -21.38 11.16
CA ILE A 238 15.13 -20.74 9.84
C ILE A 238 15.35 -19.23 9.99
N GLN A 239 14.76 -18.64 11.03
CA GLN A 239 14.98 -17.24 11.40
C GLN A 239 15.55 -17.15 12.80
N LYS A 240 16.49 -16.23 12.99
CA LYS A 240 17.03 -15.92 14.31
C LYS A 240 16.20 -14.81 14.94
N VAL A 241 16.04 -14.89 16.26
CA VAL A 241 15.48 -13.76 17.03
C VAL A 241 16.51 -12.63 16.96
N GLY A 242 16.13 -11.52 16.33
CA GLY A 242 16.91 -10.28 16.34
C GLY A 242 16.79 -9.56 17.67
N ASP A 243 17.36 -8.36 17.75
CA ASP A 243 17.24 -7.53 18.95
C ASP A 243 15.77 -7.17 19.22
N LEU A 244 15.28 -7.49 20.43
CA LEU A 244 13.91 -7.16 20.87
C LEU A 244 13.72 -5.66 21.16
N VAL A 245 14.82 -4.93 21.35
CA VAL A 245 14.83 -3.50 21.62
C VAL A 245 15.52 -2.81 20.45
N TRP A 246 14.73 -2.15 19.62
CA TRP A 246 15.24 -1.25 18.60
C TRP A 246 15.04 0.21 19.02
N SER A 247 15.91 1.09 18.53
CA SER A 247 15.61 2.51 18.43
C SER A 247 15.07 2.79 17.03
N PRO A 248 14.05 3.66 16.88
CA PRO A 248 13.60 4.04 15.56
C PRO A 248 14.73 4.77 14.82
N ASN A 249 15.10 4.26 13.65
CA ASN A 249 16.06 4.88 12.75
C ASN A 249 15.30 5.69 11.71
N PHE A 250 15.61 6.97 11.54
CA PHE A 250 14.95 7.83 10.56
C PHE A 250 15.89 8.31 9.46
N SER A 251 17.03 7.63 9.28
CA SER A 251 18.07 7.99 8.30
C SER A 251 17.59 8.03 6.84
N THR A 252 16.48 7.34 6.52
CA THR A 252 15.88 7.30 5.19
C THR A 252 14.84 8.41 4.95
N LEU A 253 14.48 9.22 5.96
CA LEU A 253 13.57 10.34 5.77
C LEU A 253 14.19 11.40 4.84
N GLY A 254 13.40 11.88 3.88
CA GLY A 254 13.84 12.90 2.94
C GLY A 254 14.92 12.45 1.95
N LEU A 255 15.17 11.13 1.81
CA LEU A 255 16.22 10.61 0.93
C LEU A 255 16.10 11.11 -0.53
N GLY A 256 14.88 11.22 -1.04
CA GLY A 256 14.61 11.73 -2.40
C GLY A 256 14.92 13.22 -2.58
N LEU A 257 15.05 13.98 -1.50
CA LEU A 257 15.43 15.40 -1.55
C LEU A 257 16.94 15.61 -1.65
N GLN A 258 17.74 14.56 -1.43
CA GLN A 258 19.20 14.65 -1.43
C GLN A 258 19.79 14.72 -2.84
N ASP A 259 19.19 14.03 -3.81
CA ASP A 259 19.59 14.07 -5.23
C ASP A 259 18.37 13.87 -6.15
N PRO A 260 17.38 14.79 -6.14
CA PRO A 260 16.14 14.64 -6.88
C PRO A 260 16.34 14.61 -8.40
N PHE A 261 17.42 15.24 -8.89
CA PHE A 261 17.67 15.39 -10.32
C PHE A 261 18.62 14.34 -10.90
N GLN A 262 19.05 13.35 -10.12
CA GLN A 262 19.91 12.25 -10.60
C GLN A 262 19.33 11.57 -11.84
N ALA A 263 18.01 11.42 -11.90
CA ALA A 263 17.31 10.84 -13.05
C ALA A 263 17.60 11.59 -14.35
N PHE A 264 17.62 12.93 -14.30
CA PHE A 264 17.91 13.75 -15.48
C PHE A 264 19.38 13.64 -15.90
N ALA A 265 20.28 13.56 -14.93
CA ALA A 265 21.71 13.42 -15.17
C ALA A 265 22.08 12.04 -15.76
N LYS A 266 21.52 10.95 -15.23
CA LYS A 266 21.85 9.58 -15.66
C LYS A 266 21.06 9.08 -16.86
N LEU A 267 19.78 9.43 -16.96
CA LEU A 267 18.89 8.91 -18.00
C LEU A 267 18.78 9.84 -19.21
N GLY A 268 19.22 11.10 -19.05
CA GLY A 268 18.92 12.18 -19.97
C GLY A 268 17.52 12.75 -19.74
N VAL A 269 17.35 14.01 -20.14
CA VAL A 269 16.13 14.80 -19.86
C VAL A 269 14.86 14.12 -20.38
N LEU A 270 14.87 13.65 -21.63
CA LEU A 270 13.70 13.02 -22.24
C LEU A 270 13.30 11.74 -21.50
N THR A 271 14.24 10.85 -21.23
CA THR A 271 13.98 9.58 -20.54
C THR A 271 13.51 9.80 -19.10
N ALA A 272 14.08 10.79 -18.41
CA ALA A 272 13.65 11.16 -17.06
C ALA A 272 12.20 11.65 -17.05
N ILE A 273 11.83 12.56 -17.96
CA ILE A 273 10.46 13.06 -18.11
C ILE A 273 9.50 11.91 -18.39
N LEU A 274 9.82 11.04 -19.35
CA LEU A 274 8.97 9.89 -19.68
C LEU A 274 8.83 8.90 -18.52
N THR A 275 9.90 8.73 -17.72
CA THR A 275 9.88 7.86 -16.53
C THR A 275 9.00 8.44 -15.43
N ILE A 276 9.13 9.75 -15.14
CA ILE A 276 8.30 10.46 -14.17
C ILE A 276 6.83 10.40 -14.61
N PHE A 277 6.56 10.69 -15.88
CA PHE A 277 5.21 10.64 -16.43
C PHE A 277 4.59 9.24 -16.35
N ALA A 278 5.36 8.18 -16.64
CA ALA A 278 4.88 6.81 -16.52
C ALA A 278 4.53 6.42 -15.07
N ILE A 279 5.35 6.84 -14.10
CA ILE A 279 5.08 6.61 -12.68
C ILE A 279 3.86 7.42 -12.23
N MET A 280 3.75 8.67 -12.67
CA MET A 280 2.59 9.52 -12.38
C MET A 280 1.28 8.90 -12.87
N LEU A 281 1.27 8.34 -14.09
CA LEU A 281 0.09 7.62 -14.58
C LEU A 281 -0.24 6.41 -13.71
N LEU A 282 0.75 5.64 -13.29
CA LEU A 282 0.55 4.51 -12.40
C LEU A 282 -0.04 4.94 -11.05
N ASP A 283 0.52 5.97 -10.42
CA ASP A 283 0.05 6.51 -9.14
C ASP A 283 -1.38 7.04 -9.24
N PHE A 284 -1.65 7.78 -10.31
CA PHE A 284 -2.98 8.29 -10.58
C PHE A 284 -4.01 7.16 -10.66
N PHE A 285 -3.67 6.04 -11.30
CA PHE A 285 -4.57 4.90 -11.42
C PHE A 285 -4.74 4.13 -10.10
N ASP A 286 -3.70 3.99 -9.30
CA ASP A 286 -3.77 3.34 -7.98
C ASP A 286 -4.66 4.16 -7.03
N THR A 287 -4.44 5.47 -6.99
CA THR A 287 -5.23 6.41 -6.19
C THR A 287 -6.68 6.42 -6.64
N MET A 288 -6.94 6.55 -7.94
CA MET A 288 -8.31 6.60 -8.45
C MET A 288 -9.05 5.28 -8.28
N GLY A 289 -8.39 4.14 -8.50
CA GLY A 289 -8.98 2.83 -8.26
C GLY A 289 -9.36 2.63 -6.79
N THR A 290 -8.46 3.02 -5.88
CA THR A 290 -8.68 2.88 -4.44
C THR A 290 -9.76 3.84 -3.95
N VAL A 291 -9.68 5.13 -4.30
CA VAL A 291 -10.67 6.13 -3.87
C VAL A 291 -12.04 5.79 -4.41
N THR A 292 -12.19 5.44 -5.70
CA THR A 292 -13.50 5.08 -6.25
C THR A 292 -14.07 3.81 -5.62
N GLY A 293 -13.24 2.81 -5.33
CA GLY A 293 -13.66 1.58 -4.66
C GLY A 293 -14.08 1.79 -3.21
N VAL A 294 -13.24 2.46 -2.42
CA VAL A 294 -13.51 2.69 -0.99
C VAL A 294 -14.61 3.74 -0.79
N ALA A 295 -14.64 4.80 -1.59
CA ALA A 295 -15.69 5.83 -1.51
C ALA A 295 -17.07 5.26 -1.87
N ALA A 296 -17.16 4.35 -2.86
CA ALA A 296 -18.42 3.69 -3.18
C ALA A 296 -18.95 2.84 -2.01
N GLU A 297 -18.08 2.05 -1.37
CA GLU A 297 -18.45 1.26 -0.18
C GLU A 297 -18.75 2.14 1.05
N ALA A 298 -18.14 3.33 1.13
CA ALA A 298 -18.37 4.29 2.21
C ALA A 298 -19.58 5.23 1.98
N GLY A 299 -20.26 5.15 0.83
CA GLY A 299 -21.33 6.08 0.47
C GLY A 299 -20.86 7.52 0.19
N LEU A 300 -19.59 7.70 -0.18
CA LEU A 300 -18.92 8.97 -0.42
C LEU A 300 -18.61 9.21 -1.91
N ALA A 301 -19.14 8.40 -2.82
CA ALA A 301 -18.79 8.44 -4.25
C ALA A 301 -19.28 9.70 -5.00
N ASP A 302 -20.31 10.38 -4.47
CA ASP A 302 -20.96 11.55 -5.08
C ASP A 302 -20.71 12.87 -4.31
N ALA A 303 -19.78 12.86 -3.34
CA ALA A 303 -19.45 14.00 -2.46
C ALA A 303 -18.29 14.87 -2.99
#